data_AF-A0A183IMS0-F1
#
_entry.id   AF-A0A183IMS0-F1
#
_cell.length_a   1.000
_cell.length_b   1.000
_cell.length_c   1.000
_cell.angle_alpha   90.00
_cell.angle_beta   90.00
_cell.angle_gamma   90.00
#
_symmetry.space_group_name_H-M   'P 1'
#
loop_
_entity.id
_entity.type
_entity.pdbx_description
1 polymer ?
#
loop_
_entity_poly.entity_id
_entity_poly.type
_entity_poly.pdbx_seq_one_letter_code
_entity_poly.pdbx_strand_id
1 'polypeptide(L)'
;MYVFGGYNGRDDKHFNDVYRFNEAKATWSLLNVHGRGPRPRRRQCCIMIRDKLYLFGGTSPIRNDVRCNTDDPLWPERNLVDHSDLYVLDMNPTLKSLSMICVVNSAALRGEIGKLPKSLR
;
A
#
# COMPACT_ATOMS: atom_id res chain seq x y z
N MET A 1 -10.85 9.67 10.53
CA MET A 1 -9.39 9.40 10.48
C MET A 1 -9.05 8.14 9.65
N TYR A 2 -7.88 8.10 9.01
CA TYR A 2 -7.34 6.93 8.29
C TYR A 2 -5.96 6.54 8.82
N VAL A 3 -5.67 5.25 8.88
CA VAL A 3 -4.37 4.69 9.28
C VAL A 3 -3.93 3.65 8.27
N PHE A 4 -2.70 3.74 7.81
CA PHE A 4 -2.09 2.75 6.92
C PHE A 4 -0.90 2.08 7.62
N GLY A 5 -0.82 0.76 7.49
CA GLY A 5 0.37 -0.04 7.79
C GLY A 5 0.90 0.11 9.21
N GLY A 6 2.22 0.12 9.34
CA GLY A 6 2.91 0.18 10.63
C GLY A 6 3.68 -1.10 10.95
N TYR A 7 4.13 -1.20 12.21
CA TYR A 7 4.98 -2.28 12.69
C TYR A 7 4.58 -2.70 14.09
N ASN A 8 4.37 -4.01 14.27
CA ASN A 8 4.21 -4.63 15.57
C ASN A 8 5.55 -5.27 15.98
N GLY A 9 6.23 -4.65 16.94
CA GLY A 9 7.52 -5.12 17.45
C GLY A 9 7.44 -6.41 18.28
N ARG A 10 6.25 -6.82 18.74
CA ARG A 10 6.08 -8.10 19.45
C ARG A 10 6.14 -9.28 18.50
N ASP A 11 5.58 -9.13 17.31
CA ASP A 11 5.44 -10.20 16.31
C ASP A 11 6.39 -10.02 15.12
N ASP A 12 7.30 -9.03 15.20
CA ASP A 12 8.18 -8.57 14.13
C ASP A 12 7.47 -8.40 12.76
N LYS A 13 6.24 -7.87 12.80
CA LYS A 13 5.35 -7.85 11.63
C LYS A 13 5.10 -6.44 11.14
N HIS A 14 5.34 -6.25 9.85
CA HIS A 14 4.93 -5.05 9.13
C HIS A 14 3.56 -5.24 8.49
N PHE A 15 2.79 -4.16 8.37
CA PHE A 15 1.44 -4.17 7.80
C PHE A 15 1.33 -3.24 6.59
N ASN A 16 0.37 -3.52 5.71
CA ASN A 16 -0.02 -2.68 4.57
C ASN A 16 -1.55 -2.51 4.45
N ASP A 17 -2.28 -2.84 5.50
CA ASP A 17 -3.72 -2.64 5.56
C ASP A 17 -4.05 -1.17 5.82
N VAL A 18 -5.28 -0.79 5.47
CA VAL A 18 -5.81 0.55 5.70
C VAL A 18 -7.04 0.45 6.56
N TYR A 19 -7.03 1.14 7.69
CA TYR A 19 -8.18 1.27 8.57
C TYR A 19 -8.77 2.67 8.50
N ARG A 20 -10.09 2.72 8.60
CA ARG A 20 -10.86 3.95 8.79
C ARG A 20 -11.49 3.93 10.17
N PHE A 21 -11.33 5.03 10.90
CA PHE A 21 -12.07 5.28 12.13
C PHE A 21 -13.35 6.05 11.82
N ASN A 22 -14.49 5.51 12.27
CA ASN A 22 -15.78 6.17 12.28
C ASN A 22 -15.96 6.88 13.62
N GLU A 23 -15.85 8.21 13.62
CA GLU A 23 -15.91 9.04 14.81
C GLU A 23 -17.30 9.02 15.47
N ALA A 24 -18.38 8.98 14.68
CA ALA A 24 -19.75 8.95 15.19
C ALA A 24 -20.06 7.64 15.94
N LYS A 25 -19.46 6.53 15.52
CA LYS A 25 -19.66 5.21 16.14
C LYS A 25 -18.52 4.79 17.06
N ALA A 26 -17.43 5.57 17.10
CA ALA A 26 -16.16 5.21 17.71
C ALA A 26 -15.65 3.80 17.33
N THR A 27 -15.82 3.40 16.07
CA THR A 27 -15.42 2.07 15.58
C THR A 27 -14.40 2.14 14.46
N TRP A 28 -13.54 1.13 14.42
CA TRP A 28 -12.61 0.91 13.32
C TRP A 28 -13.19 -0.06 12.29
N SER A 29 -12.98 0.24 11.01
CA SER A 29 -13.32 -0.64 9.90
C SER A 29 -12.12 -0.81 8.97
N LEU A 30 -11.79 -2.04 8.62
CA LEU A 30 -10.82 -2.34 7.56
C LEU A 30 -11.39 -1.88 6.21
N LEU A 31 -10.59 -1.16 5.43
CA LEU A 31 -10.96 -0.73 4.09
C LEU A 31 -10.51 -1.75 3.06
N ASN A 32 -11.43 -2.11 2.15
CA ASN A 32 -11.09 -2.90 0.98
C ASN A 32 -10.51 -1.98 -0.09
N VAL A 33 -9.19 -2.04 -0.26
CA VAL A 33 -8.46 -1.21 -1.22
C VAL A 33 -8.22 -2.00 -2.50
N HIS A 34 -8.58 -1.41 -3.65
CA HIS A 34 -8.38 -2.02 -4.97
C HIS A 34 -7.06 -1.55 -5.61
N GLY A 35 -6.52 -2.39 -6.49
CA GLY A 35 -5.27 -2.11 -7.20
C GLY A 35 -4.03 -2.60 -6.46
N ARG A 36 -2.85 -2.22 -6.97
CA ARG A 36 -1.57 -2.64 -6.39
C ARG A 36 -1.09 -1.62 -5.37
N GLY A 37 -1.21 -1.97 -4.09
CA GLY A 37 -0.76 -1.15 -2.97
C GLY A 37 0.75 -1.23 -2.67
N PRO A 38 1.22 -0.41 -1.72
CA PRO A 38 2.58 -0.51 -1.16
C PRO A 38 2.85 -1.84 -0.48
N ARG A 39 4.14 -2.17 -0.34
CA ARG A 39 4.58 -3.26 0.55
C ARG A 39 4.28 -2.95 2.01
N PRO A 40 4.14 -3.97 2.87
CA PRO A 40 4.08 -3.77 4.32
C PRO A 40 5.25 -2.92 4.81
N ARG A 41 4.96 -1.81 5.49
CA ARG A 41 5.97 -0.80 5.84
C ARG A 41 5.59 0.05 7.05
N ARG A 42 6.60 0.71 7.61
CA ARG A 42 6.51 1.70 8.70
C ARG A 42 7.22 2.99 8.31
N ARG A 43 7.09 4.05 9.13
CA ARG A 43 7.79 5.35 8.96
C ARG A 43 7.46 6.09 7.66
N GLN A 44 6.34 5.77 7.01
CA GLN A 44 5.84 6.48 5.83
C GLN A 44 5.19 7.82 6.18
N CYS A 45 5.18 8.73 5.21
CA CYS A 45 4.29 9.90 5.25
C CYS A 45 2.93 9.52 4.68
N CYS A 46 1.84 9.99 5.31
CA CYS A 46 0.47 9.75 4.87
C CYS A 46 -0.37 11.01 5.02
N ILE A 47 -0.89 11.54 3.91
CA ILE A 47 -1.58 12.84 3.86
C ILE A 47 -2.90 12.68 3.10
N MET A 48 -3.99 13.19 3.67
CA MET A 48 -5.27 13.29 2.99
C MET A 48 -5.41 14.68 2.35
N ILE A 49 -5.65 14.72 1.04
CA ILE A 49 -6.02 15.94 0.32
C ILE A 49 -7.36 15.67 -0.36
N ARG A 50 -8.42 16.34 0.09
CA ARG A 50 -9.80 16.11 -0.35
C ARG A 50 -10.19 14.63 -0.16
N ASP A 51 -10.48 13.92 -1.25
CA ASP A 51 -10.90 12.53 -1.33
C ASP A 51 -9.75 11.58 -1.72
N LYS A 52 -8.50 12.04 -1.67
CA LYS A 52 -7.34 11.23 -2.03
C LYS A 52 -6.34 11.13 -0.89
N LEU A 53 -5.91 9.91 -0.59
CA LEU A 53 -4.88 9.61 0.39
C LEU A 53 -3.55 9.42 -0.34
N TYR A 54 -2.59 10.26 -0.02
CA TYR A 54 -1.23 10.23 -0.57
C TYR A 54 -0.32 9.56 0.44
N LEU A 55 0.38 8.52 0.00
CA LEU A 55 1.34 7.78 0.82
C LEU A 55 2.71 7.83 0.15
N PHE A 56 3.70 8.33 0.87
CA PHE A 56 5.05 8.51 0.36
C PHE A 56 6.09 7.85 1.27
N GLY A 57 6.96 7.05 0.64
CA GLY A 57 8.13 6.46 1.25
C GLY A 57 7.87 5.46 2.38
N GLY A 58 8.73 5.51 3.41
CA GLY A 58 8.77 4.57 4.53
C GLY A 58 9.74 3.41 4.32
N THR A 59 9.77 2.48 5.27
CA THR A 59 10.69 1.34 5.32
C THR A 59 9.96 0.00 5.34
N SER A 60 10.37 -0.97 4.54
CA SER A 60 9.87 -2.35 4.59
C SER A 60 10.99 -3.36 4.85
N PRO A 61 10.69 -4.58 5.34
CA PRO A 61 11.66 -5.67 5.35
C PRO A 61 12.28 -5.91 3.97
N ILE A 62 13.57 -6.24 3.95
CA ILE A 62 14.23 -6.83 2.78
C ILE A 62 13.54 -8.17 2.47
N ARG A 63 13.49 -8.56 1.20
CA ARG A 63 12.97 -9.87 0.81
C ARG A 63 13.90 -10.96 1.36
N ASN A 64 13.34 -12.08 1.79
CA ASN A 64 14.11 -13.23 2.28
C ASN A 64 15.08 -13.86 1.25
N ASP A 65 15.27 -13.24 0.07
CA ASP A 65 16.24 -13.64 -0.94
C ASP A 65 17.66 -13.11 -0.64
N VAL A 66 17.82 -12.14 0.26
CA VAL A 66 19.13 -11.63 0.70
C VAL A 66 19.57 -12.33 1.98
N ARG A 67 20.44 -13.34 1.86
CA ARG A 67 21.14 -13.94 3.01
C ARG A 67 22.04 -12.89 3.63
N CYS A 68 21.64 -12.31 4.73
CA CYS A 68 22.53 -11.56 5.61
C CYS A 68 22.67 -12.33 6.95
N ASN A 69 23.74 -12.08 7.70
CA ASN A 69 24.11 -12.88 8.86
C ASN A 69 23.09 -12.75 10.00
N THR A 70 22.39 -13.83 10.34
CA THR A 70 21.33 -13.87 11.37
C THR A 70 21.82 -13.67 12.80
N ASP A 71 23.14 -13.58 13.01
CA ASP A 71 23.78 -13.48 14.32
C ASP A 71 23.99 -12.03 14.79
N ASP A 72 23.53 -11.01 14.04
CA ASP A 72 23.60 -9.61 14.47
C ASP A 72 22.44 -9.26 15.44
N PRO A 73 22.69 -8.85 16.69
CA PRO A 73 21.64 -8.44 17.61
C PRO A 73 20.86 -7.18 17.16
N LEU A 74 21.36 -6.40 16.20
CA LEU A 74 20.67 -5.26 15.56
C LEU A 74 19.99 -5.63 14.23
N TRP A 75 19.94 -6.92 13.91
CA TRP A 75 19.38 -7.47 12.68
C TRP A 75 17.99 -6.96 12.28
N PRO A 76 17.00 -6.81 13.20
CA PRO A 76 15.64 -6.40 12.82
C PRO A 76 15.57 -4.96 12.27
N GLU A 77 16.46 -4.08 12.72
CA GLU A 77 16.48 -2.68 12.28
C GLU A 77 17.34 -2.46 11.02
N ARG A 78 18.39 -3.28 10.83
CA ARG A 78 19.28 -3.18 9.66
C ARG A 78 18.73 -3.86 8.41
N ASN A 79 17.74 -4.74 8.56
CA ASN A 79 17.17 -5.49 7.44
C ASN A 79 15.98 -4.78 6.74
N LEU A 80 16.04 -3.46 6.64
CA LEU A 80 14.99 -2.62 6.08
C LEU A 80 15.43 -1.95 4.77
N VAL A 81 14.51 -1.83 3.83
CA VAL A 81 14.66 -1.07 2.58
C VAL A 81 13.86 0.23 2.69
N ASP A 82 14.53 1.35 2.43
CA ASP A 82 13.89 2.65 2.26
C ASP A 82 13.18 2.74 0.91
N HIS A 83 11.98 3.31 0.91
CA HIS A 83 11.20 3.56 -0.29
C HIS A 83 11.12 5.05 -0.59
N SER A 84 11.13 5.39 -1.87
CA SER A 84 10.87 6.74 -2.41
C SER A 84 9.67 6.75 -3.37
N ASP A 85 8.80 5.74 -3.27
CA ASP A 85 7.59 5.58 -4.08
C ASP A 85 6.43 6.44 -3.55
N LEU A 86 5.47 6.73 -4.45
CA LEU A 86 4.25 7.45 -4.14
C LEU A 86 3.05 6.56 -4.51
N TYR A 87 2.13 6.41 -3.56
CA TYR A 87 0.84 5.79 -3.78
C TYR A 87 -0.27 6.79 -3.54
N VAL A 88 -1.31 6.71 -4.37
CA VAL A 88 -2.52 7.50 -4.22
C VAL A 88 -3.70 6.56 -4.14
N LEU A 89 -4.38 6.56 -2.99
CA LEU A 89 -5.65 5.88 -2.82
C LEU A 89 -6.78 6.88 -3.04
N ASP A 90 -7.58 6.62 -4.07
CA ASP A 90 -8.80 7.37 -4.35
C ASP A 90 -9.94 6.85 -3.47
N MET A 91 -10.43 7.68 -2.55
CA MET A 91 -11.50 7.31 -1.62
C MET A 91 -12.89 7.41 -2.26
N ASN A 92 -12.99 8.04 -3.43
CA ASN A 92 -14.24 8.21 -4.15
C ASN A 92 -14.04 7.96 -5.66
N PRO A 93 -13.63 6.74 -6.05
CA PRO A 93 -13.30 6.44 -7.43
C PRO A 93 -14.55 6.53 -8.31
N THR A 94 -14.43 7.23 -9.45
CA THR A 94 -15.50 7.26 -10.46
C THR A 94 -15.74 5.88 -11.06
N LEU A 95 -16.92 5.67 -11.66
CA LEU A 95 -17.20 4.45 -12.44
C LEU A 95 -16.12 4.21 -13.50
N LYS A 96 -15.65 5.27 -14.17
CA LYS A 96 -14.55 5.19 -15.13
C LYS A 96 -13.28 4.61 -14.49
N SER A 97 -12.89 5.11 -13.32
CA SER A 97 -11.72 4.61 -12.58
C SER A 97 -11.87 3.14 -12.20
N LEU A 98 -13.04 2.74 -11.70
CA LEU A 98 -13.33 1.36 -11.33
C LEU A 98 -13.32 0.43 -12.56
N SER A 99 -13.93 0.85 -13.67
CA SER A 99 -13.91 0.11 -14.94
C SER A 99 -12.49 -0.04 -15.47
N MET A 100 -11.66 1.00 -15.40
CA MET A 100 -10.24 0.91 -15.78
C MET A 100 -9.49 -0.12 -14.92
N ILE A 101 -9.67 -0.10 -13.60
CA ILE A 101 -9.05 -1.07 -12.68
C ILE A 101 -9.49 -2.50 -13.04
N CYS A 102 -10.78 -2.71 -13.32
CA CYS A 102 -11.31 -4.02 -13.73
C CYS A 102 -10.66 -4.52 -15.03
N VAL A 103 -10.55 -3.64 -16.04
CA VAL A 103 -9.92 -3.98 -17.32
C VAL A 103 -8.44 -4.32 -17.15
N VAL A 104 -7.69 -3.51 -16.39
CA VAL A 104 -6.25 -3.73 -16.14
C VAL A 104 -5.99 -5.01 -15.37
N ASN A 105 -6.87 -5.37 -14.43
CA ASN A 105 -6.73 -6.59 -13.63
C ASN A 105 -7.28 -7.84 -14.30
N SER A 106 -8.00 -7.70 -15.43
CA SER A 106 -8.56 -8.84 -16.16
C SER A 106 -7.45 -9.69 -16.78
N ALA A 107 -7.35 -10.94 -16.34
CA ALA A 107 -6.39 -11.90 -16.89
C ALA A 107 -6.61 -12.13 -18.39
N ALA A 108 -7.87 -12.08 -18.85
CA ALA A 108 -8.24 -12.23 -20.26
C ALA A 108 -7.74 -11.05 -21.13
N LEU A 109 -7.58 -9.86 -20.55
CA LEU A 109 -7.19 -8.64 -21.27
C LEU A 109 -5.72 -8.27 -21.05
N ARG A 110 -4.96 -9.03 -20.25
CA ARG A 110 -3.59 -8.68 -19.83
C ARG A 110 -2.61 -8.51 -20.99
N GLY A 111 -2.77 -9.29 -22.06
CA GLY A 111 -1.97 -9.17 -23.30
C GLY A 111 -2.44 -8.04 -24.23
N GLU A 112 -3.63 -7.50 -23.99
CA GLU A 112 -4.28 -6.46 -24.81
C GLU A 112 -4.14 -5.06 -24.19
N ILE A 113 -3.65 -4.94 -22.95
CA ILE A 113 -3.41 -3.64 -22.26
C ILE A 113 -2.49 -2.75 -23.11
N GLY A 114 -1.50 -3.34 -23.78
CA GLY A 114 -0.60 -2.63 -24.70
C GLY A 114 -1.26 -2.08 -25.96
N LYS A 115 -2.54 -2.41 -26.22
CA LYS A 115 -3.36 -1.89 -27.32
C LYS A 115 -4.40 -0.88 -26.85
N LEU A 116 -4.58 -0.69 -25.53
CA LEU A 116 -5.51 0.31 -25.00
C LEU A 116 -5.07 1.73 -25.39
N PRO A 117 -6.01 2.64 -25.65
CA PRO A 117 -5.76 4.07 -25.78
C PRO A 117 -4.95 4.62 -24.61
N LYS A 118 -4.07 5.59 -24.85
CA LYS A 118 -3.22 6.20 -23.79
C LYS A 118 -4.02 6.77 -22.62
N SER A 119 -5.28 7.13 -22.83
CA SER A 119 -6.18 7.64 -21.79
C SER A 119 -6.72 6.56 -20.83
N LEU A 120 -6.47 5.29 -21.13
CA LEU A 120 -6.87 4.11 -20.35
C LEU A 120 -5.66 3.29 -19.85
N ARG A 121 -4.43 3.70 -20.21
CA ARG A 121 -3.18 3.20 -19.60
C ARG A 121 -2.79 4.11 -18.46
#